data_AF-A0AAU7UC84-F1
#
_entry.id   AF-A0AAU7UC84-F1
#
_cell.length_a   1.000
_cell.length_b   1.000
_cell.length_c   1.000
_cell.angle_alpha   90.00
_cell.angle_beta   90.00
_cell.angle_gamma   90.00
#
_symmetry.space_group_name_H-M   'P 1'
#
loop_
_entity.id
_entity.type
_entity.pdbx_description
1 polymer ?
#
loop_
_entity_poly.entity_id
_entity_poly.type
_entity_poly.pdbx_seq_one_letter_code
_entity_poly.pdbx_strand_id
1 'polypeptide(L)'
;MAKKSRQPQPTPPAVVQLMTMPGTRVQFWAVGECPYCEARHYHPAGGPLADPLERLGEVASPCGNGPYVLTLPPRPARKKGKRGQRRDRWDERLGEPDDADW
;
A
#
# COMPACT_ATOMS: atom_id res chain seq x y z
N MET A 1 -43.70 -3.71 -18.53
CA MET A 1 -42.72 -2.65 -18.14
C MET A 1 -41.62 -3.27 -17.29
N ALA A 2 -40.42 -3.47 -17.82
CA ALA A 2 -39.30 -4.01 -17.06
C ALA A 2 -38.74 -2.90 -16.15
N LYS A 3 -38.86 -3.09 -14.83
CA LYS A 3 -38.23 -2.23 -13.83
C LYS A 3 -36.73 -2.45 -13.93
N LYS A 4 -36.03 -1.54 -14.60
CA LYS A 4 -34.57 -1.62 -14.78
C LYS A 4 -33.94 -1.36 -13.41
N SER A 5 -33.59 -2.45 -12.73
CA SER A 5 -32.94 -2.43 -11.42
C SER A 5 -31.67 -1.58 -11.53
N ARG A 6 -31.65 -0.43 -10.84
CA ARG A 6 -30.48 0.42 -10.71
C ARG A 6 -29.42 -0.42 -10.00
N GLN A 7 -28.43 -0.93 -10.73
CA GLN A 7 -27.33 -1.65 -10.09
C GLN A 7 -26.65 -0.72 -9.07
N PRO A 8 -26.26 -1.22 -7.89
CA PRO A 8 -25.49 -0.44 -6.94
C PRO A 8 -24.19 -0.01 -7.61
N GLN A 9 -23.96 1.31 -7.67
CA GLN A 9 -22.70 1.85 -8.17
C GLN A 9 -21.58 1.38 -7.23
N PRO A 10 -20.45 0.85 -7.74
CA PRO A 10 -19.35 0.43 -6.89
C PRO A 10 -18.71 1.63 -6.19
N THR A 11 -18.40 1.48 -4.91
CA THR A 11 -17.66 2.47 -4.13
C THR A 11 -16.29 2.73 -4.78
N PRO A 12 -15.92 3.99 -5.09
CA PRO A 12 -14.69 4.27 -5.83
C PRO A 12 -13.45 3.99 -4.96
N PRO A 13 -12.36 3.43 -5.54
CA PRO A 13 -11.10 3.28 -4.84
C PRO A 13 -10.32 4.61 -4.80
N ALA A 14 -9.58 4.84 -3.72
CA ALA A 14 -8.69 5.97 -3.53
C ALA A 14 -7.30 5.48 -3.13
N VAL A 15 -6.30 5.80 -3.94
CA VAL A 15 -4.91 5.38 -3.69
C VAL A 15 -4.32 6.22 -2.56
N VAL A 16 -3.75 5.54 -1.57
CA VAL A 16 -3.17 6.18 -0.39
C VAL A 16 -1.66 6.00 -0.25
N GLN A 17 -1.04 6.94 0.45
CA GLN A 17 0.33 6.83 0.93
C GLN A 17 0.35 6.94 2.46
N LEU A 18 1.14 6.09 3.12
CA LEU A 18 1.33 6.19 4.55
C LEU A 18 2.32 7.32 4.84
N MET A 19 1.93 8.27 5.69
CA MET A 19 2.80 9.35 6.14
C MET A 19 2.86 9.38 7.66
N THR A 20 3.98 9.85 8.19
CA THR A 20 4.20 10.05 9.63
C THR A 20 4.45 11.53 9.87
N MET A 21 3.81 12.09 10.89
CA MET A 21 4.02 13.49 11.24
C MET A 21 5.39 13.68 11.94
N PRO A 22 6.27 14.55 11.43
CA PRO A 22 7.60 14.77 12.01
C PRO A 22 7.54 15.14 13.49
N GLY A 23 8.48 14.62 14.29
CA GLY A 23 8.52 14.87 15.73
C GLY A 23 7.42 14.18 16.55
N THR A 24 6.55 13.40 15.90
CA THR A 24 5.49 12.62 16.57
C THR A 24 5.54 11.16 16.15
N ARG A 25 4.71 10.33 16.79
CA ARG A 25 4.51 8.92 16.41
C ARG A 25 3.16 8.69 15.70
N VAL A 26 2.52 9.76 15.20
CA VAL A 26 1.22 9.69 14.56
C VAL A 26 1.38 9.34 13.08
N GLN A 27 0.66 8.31 12.64
CA GLN A 27 0.62 7.87 11.25
C GLN A 27 -0.74 8.17 10.62
N PHE A 28 -0.74 8.52 9.34
CA PHE A 28 -1.96 8.82 8.60
C PHE A 28 -1.86 8.40 7.13
N TRP A 29 -2.98 7.98 6.58
CA TRP A 29 -3.17 7.69 5.18
C TRP A 29 -3.48 8.99 4.44
N ALA A 30 -2.61 9.37 3.53
CA ALA A 30 -2.81 10.51 2.65
C ALA A 30 -3.38 10.04 1.31
N VAL A 31 -4.59 10.48 1.01
CA VAL A 31 -5.23 10.34 -0.30
C VAL A 31 -4.77 11.52 -1.15
N GLY A 32 -4.02 11.25 -2.21
CA GLY A 32 -3.48 12.30 -3.07
C GLY A 32 -4.56 13.10 -3.79
N GLU A 33 -5.58 12.38 -4.29
CA GLU A 33 -6.68 12.94 -5.08
C GLU A 33 -7.97 12.22 -4.67
N CYS A 34 -8.91 12.97 -4.07
CA CYS A 34 -10.21 12.43 -3.68
C CYS A 34 -11.04 12.11 -4.93
N PRO A 35 -11.69 10.94 -5.04
CA PRO A 35 -12.51 10.58 -6.21
C PRO A 35 -13.77 11.46 -6.39
N TYR A 36 -14.07 12.34 -5.42
CA TYR A 36 -15.25 13.20 -5.45
C TYR A 36 -14.96 14.68 -5.64
N CYS A 37 -13.92 15.20 -4.99
CA CYS A 37 -13.61 16.63 -4.97
C CYS A 37 -12.18 16.94 -5.43
N GLU A 38 -11.41 15.92 -5.83
CA GLU A 38 -10.03 16.02 -6.33
C GLU A 38 -9.02 16.61 -5.33
N ALA A 39 -9.48 17.05 -4.16
CA ALA A 39 -8.64 17.55 -3.08
C ALA A 39 -7.90 16.42 -2.35
N ARG A 40 -6.82 16.80 -1.66
CA ARG A 40 -6.05 15.90 -0.82
C ARG A 40 -6.75 15.70 0.53
N HIS A 41 -6.90 14.44 0.95
CA HIS A 41 -7.52 14.08 2.22
C HIS A 41 -6.59 13.24 3.09
N TYR A 42 -6.80 13.30 4.41
CA TYR A 42 -6.01 12.58 5.40
C TYR A 42 -6.92 11.74 6.29
N HIS A 43 -6.53 10.48 6.48
CA HIS A 43 -7.23 9.51 7.34
C HIS A 43 -6.29 8.99 8.41
N PRO A 44 -6.76 8.76 9.64
CA PRO A 44 -5.92 8.20 10.69
C PRO A 44 -5.49 6.78 10.34
N ALA A 45 -4.18 6.52 10.37
CA ALA A 45 -3.61 5.18 10.20
C ALA A 45 -3.23 4.53 11.54
N GLY A 46 -3.33 5.28 12.64
CA GLY A 46 -3.06 4.82 14.00
C GLY A 46 -1.73 5.35 14.56
N GLY A 47 -1.32 4.76 15.68
CA GLY A 47 -0.08 5.07 16.38
C GLY A 47 1.05 4.08 16.05
N PRO A 48 2.20 4.18 16.75
CA PRO A 48 3.39 3.37 16.47
C PRO A 48 3.23 1.86 16.72
N LEU A 49 2.19 1.46 17.47
CA LEU A 49 1.90 0.05 17.79
C LEU A 49 0.74 -0.52 16.97
N ALA A 50 0.05 0.31 16.19
CA ALA A 50 -1.06 -0.14 15.35
C ALA A 50 -0.54 -0.57 13.99
N ASP A 51 -1.14 -1.61 13.40
CA ASP A 51 -0.88 -1.94 11.99
C ASP A 51 -1.70 -0.98 11.10
N PRO A 52 -1.04 -0.11 10.30
CA PRO A 52 -1.73 0.82 9.42
C PRO A 52 -2.67 0.14 8.43
N LEU A 53 -2.39 -1.12 8.06
CA LEU A 53 -3.14 -1.88 7.07
C LEU A 53 -4.56 -2.23 7.54
N GLU A 54 -4.78 -2.35 8.85
CA GLU A 54 -6.11 -2.56 9.43
C GLU A 54 -7.05 -1.36 9.22
N ARG A 55 -6.49 -0.19 8.87
CA ARG A 55 -7.23 1.04 8.56
C ARG A 55 -7.49 1.25 7.07
N LEU A 56 -7.15 0.28 6.22
CA LEU A 56 -7.55 0.26 4.81
C LEU A 56 -8.97 -0.30 4.66
N GLY A 57 -9.64 0.03 3.55
CA GLY A 57 -11.03 -0.35 3.32
C GLY A 57 -11.95 0.86 3.13
N GLU A 58 -13.25 0.65 3.31
CA GLU A 58 -14.26 1.68 3.07
C GLU A 58 -14.28 2.71 4.21
N VAL A 59 -14.15 3.99 3.84
CA VAL A 59 -14.16 5.12 4.77
C VAL A 59 -15.04 6.25 4.24
N ALA A 60 -15.63 7.04 5.13
CA ALA A 60 -16.37 8.23 4.75
C ALA A 60 -15.42 9.30 4.18
N SER A 61 -15.80 9.94 3.07
CA SER A 61 -15.04 11.08 2.56
C SER A 61 -15.11 12.27 3.52
N PRO A 62 -13.99 12.94 3.82
CA PRO A 62 -14.01 14.19 4.58
C PRO A 62 -14.82 15.31 3.91
N CYS A 63 -15.00 15.25 2.60
CA CYS A 63 -15.79 16.22 1.83
C CYS A 63 -17.31 15.93 1.82
N GLY A 64 -17.77 14.83 2.45
CA GLY A 64 -19.20 14.53 2.61
C GLY A 64 -19.92 13.99 1.36
N ASN A 65 -19.21 13.71 0.27
CA ASN A 65 -19.80 13.26 -1.01
C ASN A 65 -20.07 11.74 -1.08
N GLY A 66 -19.81 11.01 0.01
CA GLY A 66 -19.99 9.56 0.10
C GLY A 66 -18.74 8.81 0.59
N PRO A 67 -18.82 7.49 0.78
CA PRO A 67 -17.67 6.67 1.17
C PRO A 67 -16.77 6.36 -0.03
N TYR A 68 -15.49 6.09 0.21
CA TYR A 68 -14.56 5.53 -0.78
C TYR A 68 -13.65 4.48 -0.15
N VAL A 69 -13.03 3.62 -0.95
CA VAL A 69 -12.17 2.54 -0.48
C VAL A 69 -10.70 2.97 -0.51
N LEU A 70 -10.03 3.03 0.65
CA LEU A 70 -8.59 3.25 0.73
C LEU A 70 -7.85 2.01 0.22
N THR A 71 -7.02 2.19 -0.82
CA THR A 71 -6.21 1.12 -1.41
C THR A 71 -4.75 1.52 -1.53
N LEU A 72 -3.86 0.52 -1.40
CA LEU A 72 -2.44 0.74 -1.63
C LEU A 72 -2.15 0.88 -3.13
N PRO A 73 -1.12 1.64 -3.52
CA PRO A 73 -0.67 1.69 -4.89
C PRO A 73 -0.28 0.28 -5.36
N PRO A 74 -0.51 -0.05 -6.65
CA PRO A 74 -0.12 -1.34 -7.19
C PRO A 74 1.38 -1.55 -7.01
N ARG A 75 1.77 -2.68 -6.41
CA ARG A 75 3.19 -3.00 -6.21
C ARG A 75 3.87 -3.07 -7.58
N PRO A 76 5.00 -2.37 -7.80
CA PRO A 76 5.70 -2.44 -9.08
C PRO A 76 6.09 -3.89 -9.33
N ALA A 77 5.72 -4.41 -10.50
CA ALA A 77 6.04 -5.77 -10.88
C ALA A 77 7.56 -5.97 -10.83
N ARG A 78 8.03 -6.93 -10.02
CA ARG A 78 9.45 -7.29 -10.00
C ARG A 78 9.81 -7.87 -11.37
N LYS A 79 10.62 -7.14 -12.14
CA LYS A 79 11.22 -7.68 -13.38
C LYS A 79 11.94 -8.99 -13.03
N LYS A 80 11.56 -10.08 -13.70
CA LYS A 80 11.92 -11.48 -13.43
C LYS A 80 13.42 -11.82 -13.58
N GLY A 81 14.32 -10.84 -13.78
CA GLY A 81 15.72 -11.06 -14.16
C GLY A 81 16.78 -10.80 -13.09
N LYS A 82 16.48 -10.12 -11.97
CA LYS A 82 17.54 -9.69 -11.01
C LYS A 82 17.87 -10.66 -9.88
N ARG A 83 17.22 -11.84 -9.83
CA ARG A 83 17.44 -12.84 -8.77
C ARG A 83 18.58 -13.83 -9.08
N GLY A 84 19.06 -13.91 -10.33
CA GLY A 84 20.22 -14.72 -10.72
C GLY A 84 21.52 -14.14 -10.15
N GLN A 85 21.88 -12.92 -10.56
CA GLN A 85 23.16 -12.27 -10.23
C GLN A 85 23.54 -12.23 -8.74
N ARG A 86 22.57 -12.17 -7.81
CA ARG A 86 22.89 -12.10 -6.38
C ARG A 86 23.19 -13.47 -5.77
N ARG A 87 22.76 -14.56 -6.41
CA ARG A 87 23.01 -15.93 -5.94
C ARG A 87 24.33 -16.45 -6.51
N ASP A 88 24.60 -16.16 -7.78
CA ASP A 88 25.87 -16.48 -8.45
C ASP A 88 27.07 -15.87 -7.70
N ARG A 89 26.97 -14.61 -7.26
CA ARG A 89 28.04 -13.94 -6.49
C ARG A 89 28.29 -14.50 -5.08
N TRP A 90 27.30 -15.20 -4.49
CA TRP A 90 27.47 -15.84 -3.18
C TRP A 90 28.08 -17.24 -3.32
N ASP A 91 27.68 -17.99 -4.36
CA ASP A 91 28.31 -19.26 -4.74
C ASP A 91 29.78 -19.06 -5.11
N GLU A 92 30.11 -18.04 -5.93
CA GLU A 92 31.51 -17.68 -6.27
C GLU A 92 32.36 -17.27 -5.06
N ARG A 93 31.75 -16.77 -3.97
CA ARG A 93 32.48 -16.35 -2.77
C ARG A 93 32.67 -17.50 -1.76
N LEU A 94 31.89 -18.58 -1.87
CA LEU A 94 31.90 -19.72 -0.95
C LEU A 94 32.53 -20.99 -1.57
N GLY A 95 32.89 -20.96 -2.85
CA GLY A 95 33.70 -22.00 -3.47
C GLY A 95 35.16 -21.87 -3.07
N GLU A 96 35.54 -22.43 -1.92
CA GLU A 96 36.70 -23.33 -1.68
C GLU A 96 36.84 -23.58 -0.17
N PRO A 97 36.35 -24.71 0.38
CA PRO A 97 36.97 -25.29 1.57
C PRO A 97 38.19 -26.10 1.10
N ASP A 98 39.37 -25.49 1.24
CA ASP A 98 40.66 -26.19 1.22
C ASP A 98 40.69 -27.19 2.38
N ASP A 99 41.04 -28.44 2.07
CA ASP A 99 41.21 -29.55 3.01
C ASP A 99 42.15 -29.19 4.18
N ALA A 100 41.70 -29.35 5.42
CA ALA A 100 42.60 -29.40 6.57
C ALA A 100 42.11 -30.42 7.61
N ASP A 101 42.60 -31.65 7.41
CA ASP A 101 42.99 -32.66 8.41
C ASP A 101 43.05 -32.13 9.87
N TRP A 102 42.15 -32.62 10.73
CA TRP A 102 42.37 -33.01 12.15
C TRP A 102 41.07 -33.52 12.82
#